data_AF-A0A5N7BAH8-F1
#
_entry.id   AF-A0A5N7BAH8-F1
#
_cell.length_a   1.000
_cell.length_b   1.000
_cell.length_c   1.000
_cell.angle_alpha   90.00
_cell.angle_beta   90.00
_cell.angle_gamma   90.00
#
_symmetry.space_group_name_H-M   'P 1'
#
loop_
_entity.id
_entity.type
_entity.pdbx_description
1 polymer ?
#
loop_
_entity_poly.entity_id
_entity_poly.type
_entity_poly.pdbx_seq_one_letter_code
_entity_poly.pdbx_strand_id
1 'polypeptide(L)'
;MLDALLRNLLVQHVHCLNRKGNAIDAVNFNLSLASFRPNLIGVVNLINFTHNATQSPHIFFISSTSSTMGHHAETGLTAEELITTIISAPNGYANSKYLAEHLLAHAAKQCPLHVSFACVGQIAGPAQSRVDFLAEVLADLALSKHKAANDSVNVFHPVNLHPLAWEAIRPIHIQKDIEMAGASGEILHDEELQALVARNPAVRPLGFFEEMMSQATRVNVLDTQLTAQRSEKLQAVEAIKPEWIEKWVGEWVP
;
A
#
# COMPACT_ATOMS: atom_id res chain seq x y z
N MET A 1 -6.03 -8.14 9.60
CA MET A 1 -6.36 -6.72 9.33
C MET A 1 -7.86 -6.43 9.44
N LEU A 2 -8.73 -6.88 8.53
CA LEU A 2 -10.19 -6.67 8.68
C LEU A 2 -10.72 -7.18 10.03
N ASP A 3 -10.35 -8.41 10.40
CA ASP A 3 -10.75 -9.00 11.68
C ASP A 3 -10.19 -8.25 12.90
N ALA A 4 -9.10 -7.50 12.75
CA ALA A 4 -8.55 -6.68 13.83
C ALA A 4 -9.27 -5.31 13.89
N LEU A 5 -9.61 -4.72 12.74
CA LEU A 5 -10.42 -3.51 12.64
C LEU A 5 -11.85 -3.73 13.15
N LEU A 6 -12.46 -4.89 12.85
CA LEU A 6 -13.80 -5.26 13.29
C LEU A 6 -13.91 -5.62 14.77
N ARG A 7 -12.79 -5.89 15.46
CA ARG A 7 -12.77 -6.12 16.91
C ARG A 7 -12.85 -4.82 17.72
N ASN A 8 -12.68 -3.66 17.09
CA ASN A 8 -12.77 -2.38 17.77
C ASN A 8 -14.20 -1.85 17.74
N LEU A 9 -14.82 -1.77 18.92
CA LEU A 9 -16.23 -1.36 19.12
C LEU A 9 -16.56 0.06 18.64
N LEU A 10 -15.55 0.89 18.38
CA LEU A 10 -15.71 2.25 17.86
C LEU A 10 -15.77 2.31 16.33
N VAL A 11 -15.36 1.25 15.64
CA VAL A 11 -15.38 1.19 14.18
C VAL A 11 -16.79 0.80 13.72
N GLN A 12 -17.61 1.80 13.42
CA GLN A 12 -19.03 1.58 13.08
C GLN A 12 -19.24 0.87 11.73
N HIS A 13 -18.32 1.05 10.77
CA HIS A 13 -18.44 0.43 9.45
C HIS A 13 -17.07 0.36 8.74
N VAL A 14 -16.58 -0.84 8.42
CA VAL A 14 -15.42 -1.06 7.53
C VAL A 14 -15.92 -1.61 6.22
N HIS A 15 -15.83 -0.84 5.14
CA HIS A 15 -16.10 -1.34 3.79
C HIS A 15 -14.78 -1.70 3.11
N CYS A 16 -14.46 -2.99 3.04
CA CYS A 16 -13.38 -3.48 2.19
C CYS A 16 -13.96 -3.99 0.88
N LEU A 17 -13.52 -3.40 -0.23
CA LEU A 17 -13.94 -3.72 -1.59
C LEU A 17 -13.56 -5.15 -2.06
N ASN A 18 -13.03 -5.99 -1.18
CA ASN A 18 -12.55 -7.33 -1.51
C ASN A 18 -13.12 -8.39 -0.58
N ARG A 19 -14.38 -8.77 -0.82
CA ARG A 19 -14.93 -10.00 -0.28
C ARG A 19 -14.72 -11.12 -1.31
N LYS A 20 -13.91 -12.12 -0.94
CA LYS A 20 -13.58 -13.30 -1.74
C LYS A 20 -14.84 -13.93 -2.32
N GLY A 21 -14.84 -14.16 -3.62
CA GLY A 21 -15.90 -14.83 -4.35
C GLY A 21 -15.49 -15.08 -5.80
N ASN A 22 -15.13 -14.03 -6.54
CA ASN A 22 -14.63 -14.05 -7.93
C ASN A 22 -13.81 -12.78 -8.25
N ALA A 23 -13.22 -12.13 -7.24
CA ALA A 23 -12.56 -10.84 -7.41
C ALA A 23 -11.24 -11.01 -8.18
N ILE A 24 -11.13 -10.34 -9.32
CA ILE A 24 -9.86 -10.10 -10.01
C ILE A 24 -8.95 -9.42 -8.96
N ASP A 25 -7.88 -10.11 -8.57
CA ASP A 25 -7.15 -9.90 -7.32
C ASP A 25 -6.91 -8.44 -6.92
N ALA A 26 -7.13 -8.15 -5.64
CA ALA A 26 -7.04 -6.84 -4.98
C ALA A 26 -5.71 -6.09 -5.15
N VAL A 27 -4.64 -6.81 -5.48
CA VAL A 27 -3.27 -6.31 -5.64
C VAL A 27 -2.60 -7.16 -6.72
N ASN A 28 -2.64 -6.70 -7.96
CA ASN A 28 -1.94 -7.36 -9.07
C ASN A 28 -1.29 -6.31 -9.97
N PHE A 29 0.04 -6.28 -9.94
CA PHE A 29 0.86 -5.27 -10.63
C PHE A 29 0.94 -5.48 -12.14
N ASN A 30 0.56 -6.66 -12.65
CA ASN A 30 0.62 -6.98 -14.07
C ASN A 30 -0.70 -6.69 -14.79
N LEU A 31 -1.76 -6.31 -14.06
CA LEU A 31 -3.05 -5.99 -14.67
C LEU A 31 -3.09 -4.56 -15.21
N SER A 32 -3.74 -4.43 -16.36
CA SER A 32 -4.11 -3.12 -16.90
C SER A 32 -5.09 -2.38 -15.97
N LEU A 33 -5.16 -1.05 -16.09
CA LEU A 33 -6.14 -0.24 -15.38
C LEU A 33 -7.59 -0.70 -15.63
N ALA A 34 -7.90 -1.14 -16.85
CA ALA A 34 -9.24 -1.59 -17.23
C ALA A 34 -9.73 -2.77 -16.36
N SER A 35 -8.81 -3.64 -15.93
CA SER A 35 -9.11 -4.77 -15.05
C SER A 35 -9.58 -4.33 -13.65
N PHE A 36 -9.26 -3.10 -13.23
CA PHE A 36 -9.68 -2.54 -11.94
C PHE A 36 -11.00 -1.77 -12.01
N ARG A 37 -11.68 -1.72 -13.17
CA ARG A 37 -13.00 -1.08 -13.33
C ARG A 37 -14.03 -1.53 -12.27
N PRO A 38 -14.14 -2.83 -11.91
CA PRO A 38 -15.06 -3.24 -10.84
C PRO A 38 -14.76 -2.59 -9.48
N ASN A 39 -13.48 -2.42 -9.13
CA ASN A 39 -13.07 -1.75 -7.89
C ASN A 39 -13.46 -0.26 -7.91
N LEU A 40 -13.24 0.44 -9.03
CA LEU A 40 -13.62 1.85 -9.18
C LEU A 40 -15.14 2.05 -9.16
N ILE A 41 -15.91 1.13 -9.76
CA ILE A 41 -17.38 1.12 -9.63
C ILE A 41 -17.80 0.97 -8.16
N GLY A 42 -17.13 0.12 -7.40
CA GLY A 42 -17.35 -0.01 -5.96
C GLY A 42 -17.15 1.30 -5.19
N VAL A 43 -16.10 2.06 -5.52
CA VAL A 43 -15.85 3.39 -4.94
C VAL A 43 -16.99 4.37 -5.29
N VAL A 44 -17.41 4.43 -6.55
CA VAL A 44 -18.53 5.29 -6.98
C VAL A 44 -19.83 4.92 -6.27
N ASN A 45 -20.11 3.61 -6.12
CA ASN A 45 -21.29 3.15 -5.41
C ASN A 45 -21.24 3.54 -3.92
N LEU A 46 -20.06 3.47 -3.28
CA LEU A 46 -19.89 3.93 -1.90
C LEU A 46 -20.11 5.44 -1.77
N ILE A 47 -19.60 6.24 -2.71
CA ILE A 47 -19.86 7.69 -2.77
C ILE A 47 -21.38 7.94 -2.84
N ASN A 48 -22.08 7.29 -3.77
CA ASN A 48 -23.52 7.42 -3.93
C ASN A 48 -24.29 6.99 -2.67
N PHE A 49 -23.84 5.93 -2.01
CA PHE A 49 -24.41 5.48 -0.74
C PHE A 49 -24.24 6.55 0.35
N THR A 50 -23.03 7.11 0.50
CA THR A 50 -22.75 8.15 1.49
C THR A 50 -23.42 9.49 1.20
N HIS A 51 -23.65 9.82 -0.07
CA HIS A 51 -24.34 11.04 -0.48
C HIS A 51 -25.78 11.10 0.05
N ASN A 52 -26.43 9.95 0.21
CA ASN A 52 -27.79 9.85 0.74
C ASN A 52 -27.85 9.76 2.28
N ALA A 53 -26.71 9.83 2.96
CA ALA A 53 -26.66 9.76 4.42
C ALA A 53 -27.17 11.06 5.04
N THR A 54 -27.91 10.95 6.15
CA THR A 54 -28.38 12.10 6.94
C THR A 54 -27.31 12.67 7.86
N GLN A 55 -26.22 11.94 8.07
CA GLN A 55 -25.06 12.33 8.86
C GLN A 55 -23.88 12.67 7.94
N SER A 56 -22.77 13.13 8.50
CA SER A 56 -21.51 13.31 7.79
C SER A 56 -20.64 12.06 7.93
N PRO A 57 -20.75 11.06 7.04
CA PRO A 57 -19.95 9.85 7.16
C PRO A 57 -18.46 10.14 6.97
N HIS A 58 -17.64 9.29 7.56
CA HIS A 58 -16.20 9.26 7.33
C HIS A 58 -15.84 8.00 6.55
N ILE A 59 -15.21 8.17 5.39
CA ILE A 59 -14.63 7.08 4.62
C ILE A 59 -13.13 7.01 4.90
N PHE A 60 -12.70 5.93 5.54
CA PHE A 60 -11.28 5.59 5.67
C PHE A 60 -10.89 4.60 4.57
N PHE A 61 -10.16 5.09 3.56
CA PHE A 61 -9.78 4.32 2.39
C PHE A 61 -8.31 3.88 2.47
N ILE A 62 -8.09 2.57 2.38
CA ILE A 62 -6.75 1.99 2.34
C ILE A 62 -6.22 2.09 0.91
N SER A 63 -5.33 3.05 0.70
CA SER A 63 -4.61 3.25 -0.54
C SER A 63 -3.26 2.53 -0.54
N SER A 64 -2.37 2.90 -1.44
CA SER A 64 -1.03 2.35 -1.63
C SER A 64 -0.06 3.49 -1.86
N THR A 65 1.15 3.42 -1.32
CA THR A 65 2.23 4.38 -1.66
C THR A 65 2.53 4.40 -3.15
N SER A 66 2.18 3.34 -3.88
CA SER A 66 2.33 3.31 -5.33
C SER A 66 1.44 4.32 -6.07
N SER A 67 0.37 4.84 -5.46
CA SER A 67 -0.50 5.86 -6.09
C SER A 67 0.25 7.16 -6.37
N THR A 68 1.30 7.46 -5.61
CA THR A 68 2.11 8.67 -5.76
C THR A 68 3.40 8.42 -6.53
N MET A 69 3.69 7.20 -7.01
CA MET A 69 4.96 6.88 -7.68
C MET A 69 5.16 7.60 -9.03
N GLY A 70 4.09 8.07 -9.67
CA GLY A 70 4.19 8.95 -10.85
C GLY A 70 4.50 10.41 -10.50
N HIS A 71 4.55 10.78 -9.21
CA HIS A 71 4.82 12.14 -8.78
C HIS A 71 6.29 12.33 -8.44
N HIS A 72 6.91 13.34 -9.03
CA HIS A 72 8.26 13.76 -8.71
C HIS A 72 8.19 15.10 -7.97
N ALA A 73 8.54 15.08 -6.68
CA ALA A 73 8.65 16.29 -5.88
C ALA A 73 10.05 16.89 -6.07
N GLU A 74 10.15 18.20 -6.30
CA GLU A 74 11.44 18.89 -6.43
C GLU A 74 12.30 18.74 -5.17
N THR A 75 11.65 18.70 -4.01
CA THR A 75 12.26 18.50 -2.70
C THR A 75 12.70 17.05 -2.45
N GLY A 76 12.25 16.10 -3.28
CA GLY A 76 12.39 14.67 -3.05
C GLY A 76 11.51 14.13 -1.90
N LEU A 77 10.57 14.93 -1.39
CA LEU A 77 9.66 14.56 -0.31
C LEU A 77 8.21 14.58 -0.82
N THR A 78 7.51 13.46 -0.67
CA THR A 78 6.06 13.37 -0.92
C THR A 78 5.31 13.70 0.36
N ALA A 79 4.63 14.86 0.38
CA ALA A 79 3.87 15.34 1.53
C ALA A 79 2.63 14.47 1.82
N GLU A 80 2.15 14.52 3.06
CA GLU A 80 0.91 13.87 3.52
C GLU A 80 -0.35 14.65 3.09
N GLU A 81 -0.49 14.84 1.78
CA GLU A 81 -1.61 15.52 1.13
C GLU A 81 -2.06 14.78 -0.13
N LEU A 82 -3.21 15.16 -0.69
CA LEU A 82 -3.67 14.57 -1.94
C LEU A 82 -2.76 15.01 -3.10
N ILE A 83 -1.91 14.09 -3.55
CA ILE A 83 -0.99 14.33 -4.66
C ILE A 83 -1.74 14.32 -5.98
N THR A 84 -1.62 15.38 -6.77
CA THR A 84 -2.10 15.43 -8.15
C THR A 84 -0.91 15.41 -9.11
N THR A 85 -0.94 14.51 -10.09
CA THR A 85 0.08 14.40 -11.15
C THR A 85 -0.58 14.10 -12.50
N ILE A 86 0.10 14.51 -13.58
CA ILE A 86 -0.27 14.17 -14.96
C ILE A 86 0.50 12.95 -15.48
N ILE A 87 1.46 12.46 -14.72
CA ILE A 87 2.30 11.31 -15.08
C ILE A 87 1.61 10.05 -14.56
N SER A 88 1.41 9.08 -15.45
CA SER A 88 0.83 7.79 -15.10
C SER A 88 1.67 7.05 -14.06
N ALA A 89 0.99 6.41 -13.11
CA ALA A 89 1.63 5.53 -12.16
C ALA A 89 2.16 4.25 -12.86
N PRO A 90 3.11 3.50 -12.25
CA PRO A 90 3.88 2.47 -12.94
C PRO A 90 3.07 1.25 -13.42
N ASN A 91 1.84 1.07 -12.94
CA ASN A 91 0.98 -0.04 -13.37
C ASN A 91 -0.51 0.25 -13.15
N GLY A 92 -1.39 -0.66 -13.62
CA GLY A 92 -2.84 -0.51 -13.49
C GLY A 92 -3.33 -0.48 -12.04
N TYR A 93 -2.68 -1.22 -11.13
CA TYR A 93 -3.01 -1.20 -9.70
C TYR A 93 -2.77 0.19 -9.10
N ALA A 94 -1.58 0.75 -9.31
CA ALA A 94 -1.20 2.07 -8.83
C ALA A 94 -2.13 3.17 -9.38
N ASN A 95 -2.43 3.13 -10.67
CA ASN A 95 -3.39 4.05 -11.29
C ASN A 95 -4.81 3.88 -10.72
N SER A 96 -5.24 2.66 -10.40
CA SER A 96 -6.56 2.44 -9.80
C SER A 96 -6.68 3.04 -8.39
N LYS A 97 -5.61 2.97 -7.60
CA LYS A 97 -5.55 3.57 -6.25
C LYS A 97 -5.56 5.10 -6.34
N TYR A 98 -4.75 5.67 -7.22
CA TYR A 98 -4.73 7.11 -7.51
C TYR A 98 -6.11 7.64 -7.93
N LEU A 99 -6.78 6.96 -8.86
CA LEU A 99 -8.13 7.35 -9.31
C LEU A 99 -9.17 7.24 -8.19
N ALA A 100 -9.11 6.19 -7.38
CA ALA A 100 -10.02 6.03 -6.24
C ALA A 100 -9.87 7.16 -5.21
N GLU A 101 -8.64 7.56 -4.89
CA GLU A 101 -8.37 8.72 -4.02
C GLU A 101 -8.99 10.00 -4.58
N HIS A 102 -8.79 10.27 -5.88
CA HIS A 102 -9.31 11.48 -6.52
C HIS A 102 -10.83 11.50 -6.60
N LEU A 103 -11.47 10.37 -6.87
CA LEU A 103 -12.94 10.24 -6.85
C LEU A 103 -13.51 10.57 -5.46
N LEU A 104 -12.93 10.01 -4.41
CA LEU A 104 -13.37 10.24 -3.03
C LEU A 104 -13.11 11.68 -2.58
N ALA A 105 -11.93 12.23 -2.89
CA ALA A 105 -11.59 13.61 -2.57
C ALA A 105 -12.49 14.60 -3.32
N HIS A 106 -12.86 14.30 -4.56
CA HIS A 106 -13.81 15.11 -5.31
C HIS A 106 -15.20 15.09 -4.67
N ALA A 107 -15.67 13.91 -4.24
CA ALA A 107 -16.94 13.79 -3.52
C ALA A 107 -16.94 14.56 -2.20
N ALA A 108 -15.83 14.55 -1.46
CA ALA A 108 -15.63 15.29 -0.21
C ALA A 108 -15.69 16.83 -0.36
N LYS A 109 -15.54 17.35 -1.59
CA LYS A 109 -15.73 18.78 -1.91
C LYS A 109 -17.19 19.16 -2.17
N GLN A 110 -18.03 18.18 -2.48
CA GLN A 110 -19.42 18.41 -2.91
C GLN A 110 -20.46 17.96 -1.88
N CYS A 111 -20.07 17.09 -0.96
CA CYS A 111 -20.93 16.47 0.03
C CYS A 111 -20.35 16.68 1.43
N PRO A 112 -21.16 16.61 2.50
CA PRO A 112 -20.66 16.59 3.88
C PRO A 112 -20.00 15.24 4.20
N LEU A 113 -18.97 14.88 3.44
CA LEU A 113 -18.22 13.63 3.52
C LEU A 113 -16.80 13.95 3.97
N HIS A 114 -16.34 13.26 5.01
CA HIS A 114 -14.93 13.27 5.37
C HIS A 114 -14.25 12.04 4.79
N VAL A 115 -13.05 12.21 4.27
CA VAL A 115 -12.25 11.11 3.73
C VAL A 115 -10.87 11.11 4.36
N SER A 116 -10.33 9.93 4.60
CA SER A 116 -8.92 9.75 4.94
C SER A 116 -8.32 8.64 4.09
N PHE A 117 -7.14 8.91 3.54
CA PHE A 117 -6.36 7.96 2.77
C PHE A 117 -5.21 7.43 3.63
N ALA A 118 -5.09 6.12 3.74
CA ALA A 118 -3.88 5.49 4.27
C ALA A 118 -3.09 4.91 3.09
N CYS A 119 -2.06 5.61 2.63
CA CYS A 119 -1.17 5.13 1.55
C CYS A 119 -0.18 4.15 2.16
N VAL A 120 -0.57 2.87 2.19
CA VAL A 120 0.22 1.81 2.82
C VAL A 120 1.36 1.39 1.89
N GLY A 121 2.56 1.25 2.46
CA GLY A 121 3.74 0.74 1.75
C GLY A 121 3.84 -0.78 1.79
N GLN A 122 5.06 -1.31 1.67
CA GLN A 122 5.31 -2.75 1.74
C GLN A 122 4.91 -3.32 3.10
N ILE A 123 4.02 -4.32 3.09
CA ILE A 123 3.59 -5.06 4.27
C ILE A 123 4.40 -6.36 4.34
N ALA A 124 5.30 -6.48 5.31
CA ALA A 124 6.10 -7.68 5.51
C ALA A 124 5.38 -8.71 6.41
N GLY A 125 5.77 -9.98 6.27
CA GLY A 125 5.23 -11.09 7.04
C GLY A 125 5.46 -10.95 8.57
N PRO A 126 4.66 -11.69 9.37
CA PRO A 126 4.78 -11.64 10.82
C PRO A 126 6.05 -12.34 11.28
N ALA A 127 7.06 -11.56 11.68
CA ALA A 127 8.16 -12.13 12.47
C ALA A 127 7.66 -12.64 13.83
N GLN A 128 6.57 -12.03 14.35
CA GLN A 128 5.81 -12.50 15.52
C GLN A 128 4.30 -12.13 15.51
N SER A 129 3.85 -11.05 14.85
CA SER A 129 2.41 -10.74 14.60
C SER A 129 2.22 -9.46 13.75
N ARG A 130 3.10 -9.19 12.76
CA ARG A 130 3.21 -7.84 12.17
C ARG A 130 2.04 -7.34 11.31
N VAL A 131 1.20 -8.24 10.82
CA VAL A 131 -0.07 -7.86 10.18
C VAL A 131 -1.03 -7.22 11.19
N ASP A 132 -0.89 -7.52 12.48
CA ASP A 132 -1.72 -6.97 13.54
C ASP A 132 -1.30 -5.53 13.87
N PHE A 133 0.01 -5.22 13.86
CA PHE A 133 0.49 -3.85 14.08
C PHE A 133 -0.01 -2.84 13.05
N LEU A 134 0.06 -3.16 11.75
CA LEU A 134 -0.48 -2.26 10.73
C LEU A 134 -2.00 -2.09 10.91
N ALA A 135 -2.72 -3.17 11.21
CA ALA A 135 -4.17 -3.07 11.43
C ALA A 135 -4.50 -2.16 12.63
N GLU A 136 -3.70 -2.22 13.68
CA GLU A 136 -3.81 -1.36 14.84
C GLU A 136 -3.47 0.09 14.54
N VAL A 137 -2.42 0.37 13.76
CA VAL A 137 -2.09 1.72 13.28
C VAL A 137 -3.23 2.27 12.43
N LEU A 138 -3.76 1.48 11.50
CA LEU A 138 -4.91 1.90 10.68
C LEU A 138 -6.14 2.19 11.53
N ALA A 139 -6.35 1.43 12.62
CA ALA A 139 -7.42 1.71 13.58
C ALA A 139 -7.22 3.04 14.31
N ASP A 140 -6.00 3.34 14.77
CA ASP A 140 -5.67 4.63 15.39
C ASP A 140 -5.96 5.78 14.43
N LEU A 141 -5.48 5.68 13.19
CA LEU A 141 -5.68 6.70 12.17
C LEU A 141 -7.16 6.92 11.84
N ALA A 142 -7.92 5.83 11.69
CA ALA A 142 -9.35 5.88 11.38
C ALA A 142 -10.21 6.44 12.52
N LEU A 143 -9.81 6.20 13.77
CA LEU A 143 -10.56 6.63 14.95
C LEU A 143 -10.04 7.92 15.59
N SER A 144 -8.89 8.42 15.14
CA SER A 144 -8.30 9.64 15.70
C SER A 144 -9.30 10.79 15.57
N LYS A 145 -9.74 11.32 16.72
CA LYS A 145 -10.73 12.40 16.75
C LYS A 145 -10.19 13.55 15.90
N HIS A 146 -10.94 13.94 14.88
CA HIS A 146 -10.64 15.11 14.07
C HIS A 146 -10.56 16.33 15.02
N LYS A 147 -9.36 16.81 15.35
CA LYS A 147 -9.20 18.24 15.58
C LYS A 147 -9.51 18.85 14.24
N ALA A 148 -10.62 19.57 14.18
CA ALA A 148 -11.12 20.27 13.00
C ALA A 148 -10.05 21.24 12.46
N ALA A 149 -9.10 20.70 11.70
CA ALA A 149 -8.62 21.40 10.53
C ALA A 149 -9.78 21.32 9.53
N ASN A 150 -10.02 22.40 8.80
CA ASN A 150 -11.12 22.57 7.85
C ASN A 150 -11.09 21.59 6.65
N ASP A 151 -10.25 20.56 6.69
CA ASP A 151 -9.98 19.67 5.56
C ASP A 151 -10.89 18.45 5.59
N SER A 152 -11.74 18.36 4.56
CA SER A 152 -12.58 17.20 4.29
C SER A 152 -11.78 15.97 3.82
N VAL A 153 -10.47 16.12 3.58
CA VAL A 153 -9.56 15.08 3.10
C VAL A 153 -8.29 15.06 3.95
N ASN A 154 -7.93 13.89 4.46
CA ASN A 154 -6.65 13.65 5.15
C ASN A 154 -5.87 12.57 4.42
N VAL A 155 -4.54 12.64 4.43
CA VAL A 155 -3.65 11.62 3.86
C VAL A 155 -2.64 11.20 4.92
N PHE A 156 -2.38 9.90 5.00
CA PHE A 156 -1.47 9.29 5.94
C PHE A 156 -0.55 8.32 5.21
N HIS A 157 0.72 8.29 5.59
CA HIS A 157 1.74 7.38 5.09
C HIS A 157 2.18 6.40 6.21
N PRO A 158 1.40 5.35 6.52
CA PRO A 158 1.74 4.36 7.55
C PRO A 158 2.84 3.41 7.06
N VAL A 159 4.08 3.91 7.06
CA VAL A 159 5.31 3.17 6.76
C VAL A 159 6.22 3.15 7.98
N ASN A 160 7.18 2.22 8.04
CA ASN A 160 8.12 2.15 9.16
C ASN A 160 8.93 3.46 9.27
N LEU A 161 8.93 4.08 10.45
CA LEU A 161 9.62 5.35 10.74
C LEU A 161 11.15 5.19 10.87
N HIS A 162 11.64 3.95 10.87
CA HIS A 162 13.05 3.59 10.95
C HIS A 162 13.46 2.78 9.71
N PRO A 163 13.51 3.41 8.52
CA PRO A 163 13.94 2.72 7.31
C PRO A 163 15.38 2.27 7.44
N LEU A 164 15.66 1.06 6.96
CA LEU A 164 17.01 0.51 6.88
C LEU A 164 17.37 0.23 5.42
N ALA A 165 18.64 0.47 5.08
CA ALA A 165 19.17 0.08 3.79
C ALA A 165 19.13 -1.45 3.65
N TRP A 166 18.93 -1.94 2.42
CA TRP A 166 18.92 -3.38 2.15
C TRP A 166 20.21 -4.06 2.64
N GLU A 167 21.34 -3.37 2.51
CA GLU A 167 22.66 -3.76 3.00
C GLU A 167 22.68 -4.12 4.49
N ALA A 168 21.87 -3.42 5.29
CA ALA A 168 21.84 -3.58 6.74
C ALA A 168 20.96 -4.75 7.21
N ILE A 169 20.02 -5.19 6.38
CA ILE A 169 19.02 -6.22 6.75
C ILE A 169 19.11 -7.50 5.92
N ARG A 170 19.91 -7.52 4.85
CA ARG A 170 20.09 -8.71 4.01
C ARG A 170 20.83 -9.82 4.79
N PRO A 171 20.28 -11.05 4.85
CA PRO A 171 20.99 -12.19 5.44
C PRO A 171 22.27 -12.53 4.66
N ILE A 172 23.36 -12.80 5.39
CA ILE A 172 24.67 -13.13 4.80
C ILE A 172 24.59 -14.36 3.87
N HIS A 173 23.71 -15.32 4.18
CA HIS A 173 23.57 -16.55 3.39
C HIS A 173 22.93 -16.33 2.01
N ILE A 174 22.07 -15.31 1.86
CA ILE A 174 21.41 -14.98 0.59
C ILE A 174 22.36 -14.23 -0.35
N GLN A 175 23.42 -13.61 0.17
CA GLN A 175 24.42 -12.91 -0.63
C GLN A 175 25.06 -13.84 -1.66
N LYS A 176 25.42 -15.07 -1.27
CA LYS A 176 26.00 -16.05 -2.20
C LYS A 176 25.01 -16.48 -3.28
N ASP A 177 23.75 -16.68 -2.93
CA ASP A 177 22.71 -17.12 -3.87
C ASP A 177 22.34 -16.02 -4.87
N ILE A 178 22.27 -14.75 -4.42
CA ILE A 178 22.05 -13.59 -5.29
C ILE A 178 23.26 -13.31 -6.17
N GLU A 179 24.49 -13.40 -5.65
CA GLU A 179 25.71 -13.20 -6.44
C GLU A 179 25.89 -14.30 -7.51
N MET A 180 25.50 -15.55 -7.21
CA MET A 180 25.46 -16.63 -8.20
C MET A 180 24.34 -16.44 -9.25
N ALA A 181 23.15 -16.02 -8.83
CA ALA A 181 22.02 -15.81 -9.74
C ALA A 181 22.15 -14.54 -10.60
N GLY A 182 22.79 -13.48 -10.08
CA GLY A 182 23.07 -12.26 -10.82
C GLY A 182 24.20 -12.41 -11.84
N ALA A 183 25.04 -13.44 -11.70
CA ALA A 183 26.14 -13.73 -12.63
C ALA A 183 25.69 -14.45 -13.91
N SER A 184 24.50 -15.07 -13.94
CA SER A 184 24.06 -15.86 -15.10
C SER A 184 23.48 -14.99 -16.23
N GLY A 185 22.92 -13.81 -15.94
CA GLY A 185 22.46 -12.85 -16.97
C GLY A 185 21.47 -13.40 -18.00
N GLU A 186 20.95 -14.61 -17.81
CA GLU A 186 20.06 -15.29 -18.74
C GLU A 186 18.65 -14.73 -18.57
N ILE A 187 18.21 -13.97 -19.58
CA ILE A 187 16.82 -13.61 -19.76
C ILE A 187 16.05 -14.91 -20.02
N LEU A 188 15.25 -15.36 -19.04
CA LEU A 188 14.41 -16.54 -19.20
C LEU A 188 13.42 -16.33 -20.34
N HIS A 189 13.27 -17.33 -21.22
CA HIS A 189 12.28 -17.28 -22.29
C HIS A 189 10.85 -17.37 -21.71
N ASP A 190 9.87 -16.78 -22.41
CA ASP A 190 8.47 -16.68 -21.94
C ASP A 190 7.89 -18.04 -21.49
N GLU A 191 8.21 -19.14 -22.18
CA GLU A 191 7.74 -20.49 -21.83
C GLU A 191 8.32 -20.99 -20.50
N GLU A 192 9.59 -20.71 -20.23
CA GLU A 192 10.28 -21.07 -19.00
C GLU A 192 9.77 -20.24 -17.83
N LEU A 193 9.50 -18.95 -18.06
CA LEU A 193 8.89 -18.06 -17.08
C LEU A 193 7.46 -18.53 -16.73
N GLN A 194 6.66 -18.95 -17.70
CA GLN A 194 5.33 -19.51 -17.43
C GLN A 194 5.39 -20.81 -16.63
N ALA A 195 6.33 -21.71 -16.95
CA ALA A 195 6.56 -22.93 -16.18
C ALA A 195 7.01 -22.63 -14.74
N LEU A 196 7.87 -21.61 -14.58
CA LEU A 196 8.35 -21.16 -13.28
C LEU A 196 7.24 -20.50 -12.45
N VAL A 197 6.38 -19.68 -13.07
CA VAL A 197 5.22 -19.07 -12.41
C VAL A 197 4.18 -20.12 -12.02
N ALA A 198 3.98 -21.16 -12.84
CA ALA A 198 3.09 -22.27 -12.50
C ALA A 198 3.61 -23.06 -11.29
N ARG A 199 4.93 -23.23 -11.19
CA ARG A 199 5.59 -23.95 -10.09
C ARG A 199 5.72 -23.09 -8.82
N ASN A 200 5.94 -21.79 -8.97
CA ASN A 200 6.04 -20.83 -7.89
C ASN A 200 5.34 -19.51 -8.28
N PRO A 201 4.06 -19.34 -7.91
CA PRO A 201 3.29 -18.13 -8.22
C PRO A 201 3.90 -16.83 -7.65
N ALA A 202 4.79 -16.92 -6.65
CA ALA A 202 5.50 -15.76 -6.09
C ALA A 202 6.47 -15.10 -7.07
N VAL A 203 6.81 -15.77 -8.19
CA VAL A 203 7.68 -15.24 -9.26
C VAL A 203 6.91 -14.34 -10.23
N ARG A 204 5.56 -14.34 -10.19
CA ARG A 204 4.71 -13.54 -11.08
C ARG A 204 5.06 -12.03 -11.16
N PRO A 205 5.46 -11.34 -10.09
CA PRO A 205 5.82 -9.93 -10.16
C PRO A 205 7.29 -9.69 -10.56
N LEU A 206 8.08 -10.72 -10.87
CA LEU A 206 9.51 -10.58 -11.17
C LEU A 206 9.77 -9.60 -12.32
N GLY A 207 9.10 -9.77 -13.46
CA GLY A 207 9.26 -8.86 -14.61
C GLY A 207 8.87 -7.41 -14.29
N PHE A 208 7.86 -7.21 -13.44
CA PHE A 208 7.52 -5.87 -12.95
C PHE A 208 8.66 -5.26 -12.12
N PHE A 209 9.24 -6.03 -11.19
CA PHE A 209 10.34 -5.54 -10.36
C PHE A 209 11.62 -5.32 -11.17
N GLU A 210 11.93 -6.17 -12.15
CA GLU A 210 13.06 -5.98 -13.06
C GLU A 210 12.91 -4.70 -13.88
N GLU A 211 11.74 -4.45 -14.46
CA GLU A 211 11.45 -3.21 -15.18
C GLU A 211 11.58 -1.99 -14.25
N MET A 212 10.99 -2.06 -13.05
CA MET A 212 11.06 -0.97 -12.07
C MET A 212 12.50 -0.68 -11.62
N MET A 213 13.33 -1.71 -11.41
CA MET A 213 14.74 -1.55 -11.02
C MET A 213 15.62 -1.08 -12.18
N SER A 214 15.23 -1.37 -13.43
CA SER A 214 15.92 -0.87 -14.62
C SER A 214 15.70 0.63 -14.85
N GLN A 215 14.58 1.16 -14.34
CA GLN A 215 14.28 2.58 -14.35
C GLN A 215 15.01 3.25 -13.18
N ALA A 216 16.01 4.08 -13.48
CA ALA A 216 16.75 4.87 -12.49
C ALA A 216 15.92 6.05 -11.93
N THR A 217 14.66 5.80 -11.56
CA THR A 217 13.76 6.81 -11.00
C THR A 217 14.12 7.05 -9.54
N ARG A 218 14.45 8.30 -9.21
CA ARG A 218 14.55 8.74 -7.81
C ARG A 218 13.18 8.57 -7.16
N VAL A 219 13.11 7.67 -6.19
CA VAL A 219 11.91 7.48 -5.37
C VAL A 219 11.90 8.58 -4.30
N ASN A 220 10.83 9.36 -4.25
CA ASN A 220 10.66 10.36 -3.19
C ASN A 220 10.58 9.66 -1.83
N VAL A 221 11.12 10.29 -0.80
CA VAL A 221 10.86 9.90 0.59
C VAL A 221 9.43 10.32 0.94
N LEU A 222 8.69 9.48 1.65
CA LEU A 222 7.37 9.83 2.14
C LEU A 222 7.51 10.67 3.42
N ASP A 223 6.83 11.82 3.48
CA ASP A 223 6.60 12.49 4.75
C ASP A 223 5.72 11.60 5.63
N THR A 224 6.00 11.56 6.93
CA THR A 224 5.30 10.71 7.90
C THR A 224 5.00 11.46 9.20
N GLN A 225 5.25 12.77 9.27
CA GLN A 225 5.11 13.55 10.49
C GLN A 225 3.68 13.53 11.04
N LEU A 226 2.68 13.76 10.19
CA LEU A 226 1.28 13.73 10.57
C LEU A 226 0.86 12.32 10.98
N THR A 227 1.20 11.29 10.20
CA THR A 227 0.88 9.90 10.54
C THR A 227 1.49 9.50 11.88
N ALA A 228 2.76 9.82 12.12
CA ALA A 228 3.45 9.53 13.38
C ALA A 228 2.78 10.25 14.56
N GLN A 229 2.39 11.53 14.40
CA GLN A 229 1.64 12.26 15.43
C GLN A 229 0.28 11.64 15.76
N ARG A 230 -0.31 10.89 14.82
CA ARG A 230 -1.67 10.34 14.94
C ARG A 230 -1.73 8.91 15.45
N SER A 231 -0.61 8.19 15.48
CA SER A 231 -0.54 6.82 16.00
C SER A 231 0.68 6.61 16.88
N GLU A 232 0.46 6.55 18.19
CA GLU A 232 1.48 6.14 19.17
C GLU A 232 2.02 4.74 18.85
N LYS A 233 1.16 3.87 18.30
CA LYS A 233 1.56 2.52 17.90
C LYS A 233 2.57 2.55 16.77
N LEU A 234 2.40 3.45 15.80
CA LEU A 234 3.38 3.62 14.73
C LEU A 234 4.72 4.11 15.28
N GLN A 235 4.69 5.04 16.24
CA GLN A 235 5.92 5.52 16.91
C GLN A 235 6.64 4.41 17.69
N ALA A 236 5.90 3.42 18.20
CA ALA A 236 6.45 2.29 18.93
C ALA A 236 7.00 1.18 18.01
N VAL A 237 6.78 1.25 16.69
CA VAL A 237 7.32 0.26 15.75
C VAL A 237 8.83 0.42 15.67
N GLU A 238 9.56 -0.63 16.01
CA GLU A 238 11.03 -0.65 15.89
C GLU A 238 11.50 -0.90 14.44
N ALA A 239 12.78 -0.57 14.21
CA ALA A 239 13.44 -0.88 12.95
C ALA A 239 13.41 -2.39 12.66
N ILE A 240 13.41 -2.75 11.38
CA ILE A 240 13.45 -4.16 10.98
C ILE A 240 14.77 -4.78 11.47
N LYS A 241 14.67 -5.88 12.23
CA LYS A 241 15.86 -6.61 12.69
C LYS A 241 16.28 -7.70 11.70
N PRO A 242 17.60 -7.94 11.48
CA PRO A 242 18.08 -8.97 10.56
C PRO A 242 17.52 -10.37 10.85
N GLU A 243 17.41 -10.77 12.13
CA GLU A 243 16.87 -12.07 12.55
C GLU A 243 15.43 -12.30 12.09
N TRP A 244 14.67 -11.21 11.89
CA TRP A 244 13.31 -11.29 11.38
C TRP A 244 13.28 -11.59 9.88
N ILE A 245 14.23 -11.04 9.13
CA ILE A 245 14.39 -11.34 7.70
C ILE A 245 14.90 -12.76 7.53
N GLU A 246 15.85 -13.21 8.36
CA GLU A 246 16.32 -14.60 8.37
C GLU A 246 15.18 -15.59 8.63
N LYS A 247 14.37 -15.34 9.67
CA LYS A 247 13.20 -16.17 9.95
C LYS A 247 12.20 -16.14 8.78
N TRP A 248 11.89 -14.96 8.26
CA TRP A 248 10.93 -14.81 7.17
C TRP A 248 11.39 -15.53 5.91
N VAL A 249 12.66 -15.41 5.52
CA VAL A 249 13.22 -16.16 4.39
C VAL A 249 13.26 -17.66 4.67
N GLY A 250 13.61 -18.06 5.90
CA GLY A 250 13.60 -19.47 6.32
C GLY A 250 12.22 -20.12 6.25
N GLU A 251 11.13 -19.35 6.38
CA GLU A 251 9.76 -19.85 6.16
C GLU A 251 9.42 -20.06 4.67
N TRP A 252 10.20 -19.48 3.75
CA TRP A 252 9.95 -19.54 2.30
C TRP A 252 10.75 -20.66 1.62
N VAL A 253 11.88 -21.05 2.21
CA VAL A 253 12.73 -22.14 1.73
C VAL A 253 12.31 -23.42 2.46
N PRO A 254 11.80 -24.45 1.77
CA PRO A 254 11.37 -25.71 2.38
C PRO A 254 12.50 -26.52 3.01
#